data_AF-A0A932UT70-F1
#
_entry.id   AF-A0A932UT70-F1
#
_cell.length_a   1.000
_cell.length_b   1.000
_cell.length_c   1.000
_cell.angle_alpha   90.00
_cell.angle_beta   90.00
_cell.angle_gamma   90.00
#
_symmetry.space_group_name_H-M   'P 1'
#
loop_
_entity.id
_entity.type
_entity.pdbx_description
1 polymer ?
#
loop_
_entity_poly.entity_id
_entity_poly.type
_entity_poly.pdbx_seq_one_letter_code
_entity_poly.pdbx_strand_id
1 'polypeptide(L)'
;MTYTVLLRHGNESGYVATVPALPGCVSQGQTKREAIKNIKEAIAVYIEALLEDGLPVPTEAGQELVEVEGGADQRRWSHPWGRRLAE
;
A
#
# COMPACT_ATOMS: atom_id res chain seq x y z
N MET A 1 0.20 -18.44 -6.18
CA MET A 1 -0.49 -17.41 -5.39
C MET A 1 -0.72 -16.20 -6.29
N THR A 2 -1.88 -15.55 -6.16
CA THR A 2 -2.25 -14.35 -6.94
C THR A 2 -2.48 -13.20 -5.97
N TYR A 3 -2.02 -12.01 -6.35
CA TYR A 3 -2.16 -10.79 -5.55
C TYR A 3 -2.69 -9.65 -6.40
N THR A 4 -3.52 -8.81 -5.80
CA THR A 4 -4.08 -7.61 -6.39
C THR A 4 -3.09 -6.47 -6.25
N VAL A 5 -2.78 -5.83 -7.37
CA VAL A 5 -1.83 -4.72 -7.43
C VAL A 5 -2.58 -3.43 -7.72
N LEU A 6 -2.46 -2.46 -6.81
CA LEU A 6 -2.92 -1.10 -7.04
C LEU A 6 -1.85 -0.32 -7.79
N LEU A 7 -2.19 0.17 -8.98
CA LEU A 7 -1.32 1.00 -9.80
C LEU A 7 -1.76 2.46 -9.73
N ARG A 8 -0.88 3.30 -9.22
CA ARG A 8 -1.05 4.76 -9.18
C ARG A 8 -0.13 5.39 -10.23
N HIS A 9 -0.68 6.28 -11.04
CA HIS A 9 0.09 7.08 -11.98
C HIS A 9 0.37 8.45 -11.35
N GLY A 10 1.64 8.82 -11.23
CA GLY A 10 2.07 10.17 -10.87
C GLY A 10 2.61 10.87 -12.11
N ASN A 11 2.16 12.11 -12.36
CA ASN A 11 2.46 12.85 -13.58
C ASN A 11 3.97 12.95 -13.91
N GLU A 12 4.84 12.99 -12.90
CA GLU A 12 6.31 13.07 -13.07
C GLU A 12 7.06 11.82 -12.57
N SER A 13 6.45 11.01 -11.72
CA SER A 13 7.10 9.86 -11.06
C SER A 13 6.85 8.52 -11.75
N GLY A 14 6.10 8.50 -12.85
CA GLY A 14 5.68 7.28 -13.54
C GLY A 14 4.61 6.51 -12.77
N TYR A 15 4.70 5.18 -12.79
CA TYR A 15 3.74 4.27 -12.15
C TYR A 15 4.30 3.72 -10.84
N VAL A 16 3.51 3.82 -9.77
CA VAL A 16 3.77 3.20 -8.48
C VAL A 16 2.80 2.04 -8.30
N ALA A 17 3.34 0.86 -8.01
CA ALA A 17 2.61 -0.36 -7.75
C ALA A 17 2.66 -0.69 -6.25
N THR A 18 1.52 -1.05 -5.67
CA THR A 18 1.42 -1.44 -4.25
C THR A 18 0.53 -2.66 -4.12
N VAL A 19 0.86 -3.55 -3.17
CA VAL A 19 0.09 -4.76 -2.89
C VAL A 19 -0.56 -4.65 -1.51
N PRO A 20 -1.87 -4.38 -1.40
CA PRO A 20 -2.53 -4.21 -0.10
C PRO A 20 -2.39 -5.43 0.83
N ALA A 21 -2.39 -6.64 0.25
CA ALA A 21 -2.24 -7.88 0.99
C ALA A 21 -0.82 -8.11 1.57
N LEU A 22 0.18 -7.38 1.06
CA LEU A 22 1.57 -7.44 1.53
C LEU A 22 2.00 -6.04 1.98
N PRO A 23 1.67 -5.64 3.21
CA PRO A 23 1.97 -4.30 3.71
C PRO A 23 3.44 -3.94 3.56
N GLY A 24 3.71 -2.79 2.92
CA GLY A 24 5.07 -2.33 2.64
C GLY A 24 5.67 -2.85 1.32
N CYS A 25 5.02 -3.80 0.63
CA CYS A 25 5.44 -4.24 -0.71
C CYS A 25 5.04 -3.19 -1.75
N VAL A 26 5.99 -2.33 -2.10
CA VAL A 26 5.83 -1.23 -3.05
C VAL A 26 6.95 -1.30 -4.09
N SER A 27 6.61 -0.99 -5.34
CA SER A 27 7.58 -0.87 -6.41
C SER A 27 7.15 0.21 -7.40
N GLN A 28 8.03 0.60 -8.31
CA GLN A 28 7.75 1.66 -9.28
C GLN A 28 8.40 1.38 -10.63
N GLY A 29 7.92 2.05 -11.68
CA GLY A 29 8.51 2.02 -13.01
C GLY A 29 8.02 3.19 -13.87
N GLN A 30 8.80 3.59 -14.86
CA GLN A 30 8.43 4.69 -15.75
C GLN A 30 7.23 4.33 -16.63
N THR A 31 7.04 3.04 -16.88
CA THR A 31 5.89 2.52 -17.61
C THR A 31 5.06 1.56 -16.76
N LYS A 32 3.77 1.42 -17.10
CA LYS A 32 2.89 0.44 -16.46
C LYS A 32 3.48 -0.97 -16.50
N ARG A 33 4.09 -1.36 -17.63
CA ARG A 33 4.68 -2.69 -17.80
C ARG A 33 5.89 -2.90 -16.90
N GLU A 34 6.72 -1.88 -16.77
CA GLU A 34 7.88 -1.90 -15.88
C GLU A 34 7.46 -1.98 -14.42
N ALA A 35 6.52 -1.15 -13.96
CA ALA A 35 6.01 -1.22 -12.60
C ALA A 35 5.42 -2.60 -12.26
N ILE A 36 4.71 -3.22 -13.20
CA ILE A 36 4.18 -4.59 -13.05
C ILE A 36 5.31 -5.63 -12.99
N LYS A 37 6.39 -5.48 -13.77
CA LYS A 37 7.54 -6.38 -13.69
C LYS A 37 8.22 -6.25 -12.33
N ASN A 38 8.48 -5.03 -11.89
CA ASN A 38 9.24 -4.76 -10.68
C ASN A 38 8.45 -5.17 -9.42
N ILE A 39 7.13 -4.95 -9.38
CA ILE A 39 6.31 -5.41 -8.24
C ILE A 39 6.25 -6.94 -8.16
N LYS A 40 6.27 -7.66 -9.29
CA LYS A 40 6.32 -9.14 -9.28
C LYS A 40 7.60 -9.66 -8.64
N GLU A 41 8.73 -9.04 -8.94
CA GLU A 41 10.02 -9.35 -8.32
C GLU A 41 10.00 -9.02 -6.82
N ALA A 42 9.45 -7.86 -6.44
CA ALA A 42 9.31 -7.46 -5.04
C ALA A 42 8.41 -8.43 -4.24
N ILE A 43 7.31 -8.93 -4.82
CA ILE A 43 6.45 -9.95 -4.20
C ILE A 43 7.23 -11.24 -3.97
N ALA A 44 8.03 -11.70 -4.94
CA ALA A 44 8.81 -12.92 -4.81
C ALA A 44 9.81 -12.81 -3.65
N VAL A 45 10.59 -11.73 -3.60
CA VAL A 45 11.55 -11.46 -2.52
C VAL A 45 10.86 -11.34 -1.16
N TYR A 46 9.70 -10.70 -1.10
CA TYR A 46 8.93 -10.56 0.14
C TYR A 46 8.48 -11.93 0.67
N ILE A 47 8.02 -12.82 -0.21
CA ILE A 47 7.60 -14.17 0.17
C ILE A 47 8.81 -15.00 0.62
N GLU A 48 9.93 -14.91 -0.09
CA GLU A 48 11.17 -15.59 0.29
C GLU A 48 11.62 -15.19 1.70
N ALA A 49 11.64 -13.89 2.01
CA ALA A 49 11.98 -13.40 3.35
C ALA A 49 11.05 -13.94 4.44
N LEU A 50 9.73 -13.96 4.20
CA LEU A 50 8.78 -14.53 5.16
C LEU A 50 9.03 -16.03 5.40
N LEU A 51 9.35 -16.78 4.34
CA LEU A 51 9.63 -18.21 4.44
C LEU A 51 10.95 -18.47 5.20
N GLU A 52 11.97 -17.64 5.00
CA GLU A 52 13.23 -17.70 5.75
C GLU A 52 13.04 -17.42 7.24
N ASP A 53 12.18 -16.47 7.58
CA ASP A 53 11.83 -16.14 8.97
C ASP A 53 10.80 -17.11 9.59
N GLY A 54 10.31 -18.10 8.83
CA GLY A 54 9.30 -19.06 9.28
C GLY A 54 7.92 -18.43 9.53
N LEU A 55 7.65 -17.27 8.94
CA LEU A 55 6.40 -16.53 9.05
C LEU A 55 5.38 -17.01 8.01
N PRO A 56 4.07 -16.93 8.33
CA PRO A 56 3.03 -17.32 7.39
C PRO A 56 2.94 -16.33 6.21
N VAL A 57 2.82 -16.86 4.99
CA VAL A 57 2.64 -16.06 3.77
C VAL A 57 1.19 -15.55 3.70
N PRO A 58 0.96 -14.22 3.64
CA PRO A 58 -0.38 -13.67 3.52
C PRO A 58 -1.05 -14.09 2.21
N THR A 59 -2.34 -14.44 2.29
CA THR A 59 -3.19 -14.75 1.13
C THR A 59 -4.31 -13.72 1.02
N GLU A 60 -4.69 -13.32 -0.19
CA GLU A 60 -5.83 -12.40 -0.40
C GLU A 60 -7.20 -12.99 -0.06
N ALA A 61 -7.27 -14.29 0.21
CA ALA A 61 -8.52 -14.95 0.57
C ALA A 61 -9.13 -14.31 1.83
N GLY A 62 -10.33 -13.73 1.69
CA GLY A 62 -11.06 -13.09 2.78
C GLY A 62 -10.84 -11.59 2.95
N GLN A 63 -10.10 -10.93 2.05
CA GLN A 63 -9.99 -9.46 2.04
C GLN A 63 -11.03 -8.86 1.10
N GLU A 64 -11.81 -7.88 1.59
CA GLU A 64 -12.75 -7.08 0.80
C GLU A 64 -12.18 -5.67 0.62
N LEU A 65 -12.07 -5.22 -0.63
CA LEU A 65 -11.66 -3.85 -0.93
C LEU A 65 -12.88 -2.93 -0.81
N VAL A 66 -12.89 -2.10 0.23
CA VAL A 66 -13.94 -1.10 0.46
C VAL A 66 -13.33 0.30 0.33
N GLU A 67 -13.89 1.11 -0.54
CA GLU A 67 -13.58 2.55 -0.59
C GLU A 67 -14.38 3.27 0.49
N VAL A 68 -13.69 4.02 1.35
CA VAL A 68 -14.32 4.82 2.40
C VAL A 68 -13.97 6.29 2.20
N GLU A 69 -14.96 7.17 2.30
CA GLU A 69 -14.73 8.61 2.24
C GLU A 69 -14.04 9.09 3.53
N GLY A 70 -12.87 9.71 3.39
CA GLY A 70 -12.18 10.35 4.51
C GLY A 70 -12.90 11.64 4.91
N GLY A 71 -13.69 11.59 5.99
CA GLY A 71 -14.33 12.78 6.55
C GLY A 71 -13.32 13.75 7.16
N ALA A 72 -12.99 14.83 6.45
CA ALA A 72 -12.22 15.95 6.98
C ALA A 72 -13.12 16.90 7.81
N ASP A 73 -13.85 16.38 8.81
CA ASP A 73 -14.55 17.26 9.75
C ASP A 73 -13.56 17.78 10.81
N GLN A 74 -12.87 18.86 10.46
CA GLN A 74 -11.97 19.60 11.36
C GLN A 74 -12.69 20.15 12.61
N ARG A 75 -14.03 20.16 12.65
CA ARG A 75 -14.81 20.66 13.80
C ARG A 75 -15.10 19.59 14.84
N ARG A 76 -14.78 18.32 14.56
CA ARG A 76 -15.05 17.17 15.44
C ARG A 76 -13.79 16.49 15.95
N TRP A 77 -12.64 17.15 15.87
CA TRP A 77 -11.45 16.71 16.60
C TRP A 77 -11.33 17.52 17.90
N SER A 78 -12.23 17.24 18.85
CA SER A 78 -12.02 17.62 20.25
C SER A 78 -11.06 16.61 20.88
N HIS A 79 -9.75 16.81 20.70
CA HIS A 79 -8.77 16.07 21.49
C HIS A 79 -8.81 16.51 22.96
N PRO A 80 -8.48 15.63 23.93
CA PRO A 80 -8.36 16.00 25.35
C PRO A 80 -7.27 17.05 25.64
N TRP A 81 -6.36 17.25 24.69
CA TRP A 81 -5.20 18.13 24.81
C TRP A 81 -5.40 19.38 23.96
N GLY A 82 -6.32 20.24 24.39
CA GLY A 82 -6.59 21.51 23.72
C GLY A 82 -5.39 22.45 23.78
N ARG A 83 -4.72 22.68 22.65
CA ARG A 83 -3.97 23.91 22.41
C ARG A 83 -4.13 24.39 20.98
N ARG A 84 -4.66 25.60 20.84
CA ARG A 84 -4.46 26.45 19.66
C ARG A 84 -2.98 26.79 19.59
N LEU A 85 -2.31 26.44 18.50
CA LEU A 85 -1.11 27.13 18.07
C LEU A 85 -1.52 28.15 17.02
N ALA A 86 -1.85 29.35 17.50
CA ALA A 86 -1.89 30.56 16.72
C ALA A 86 -1.32 31.64 17.64
N GLU A 87 -0.03 31.88 17.49
CA GLU A 87 0.62 33.16 17.75
C GLU A 87 1.14 33.69 16.41
#